data_AF-A0A948UXB8-F1
#
_entry.id   AF-A0A948UXB8-F1
#
_cell.length_a   1.000
_cell.length_b   1.000
_cell.length_c   1.000
_cell.angle_alpha   90.00
_cell.angle_beta   90.00
_cell.angle_gamma   90.00
#
_symmetry.space_group_name_H-M   'P 1'
#
loop_
_entity.id
_entity.type
_entity.pdbx_description
1 polymer ?
#
loop_
_entity_poly.entity_id
_entity_poly.type
_entity_poly.pdbx_seq_one_letter_code
_entity_poly.pdbx_strand_id
1 'polypeptide(L)'
;MKDKDEILKMEICECGQKSVADAIEIFQDTSLPFKKAKKLVTECNKSCCRVPLMKIYDMTQFGRYDYDEIGYVIEQRLERIKRLGGGEDDDV
;
A
#
# COMPACT_ATOMS: atom_id res chain seq x y z
N MET A 1 0.03 16.49 -8.30
CA MET A 1 0.54 16.13 -6.97
C MET A 1 -0.68 15.85 -6.12
N LYS A 2 -0.87 14.61 -5.66
CA LYS A 2 -2.01 14.28 -4.80
C LYS A 2 -1.75 14.81 -3.40
N ASP A 3 -2.79 15.28 -2.74
CA ASP A 3 -2.64 15.79 -1.39
C ASP A 3 -2.35 14.62 -0.42
N LYS A 4 -1.63 14.89 0.68
CA LYS A 4 -1.28 13.85 1.67
C LYS A 4 -2.54 13.12 2.16
N ASP A 5 -3.61 13.87 2.36
CA ASP A 5 -4.89 13.36 2.84
C ASP A 5 -5.55 12.39 1.85
N GLU A 6 -5.34 12.60 0.54
CA GLU A 6 -5.81 11.68 -0.49
C GLU A 6 -5.02 10.37 -0.47
N ILE A 7 -3.69 10.46 -0.39
CA ILE A 7 -2.82 9.28 -0.31
C ILE A 7 -3.17 8.43 0.90
N LEU A 8 -3.40 9.06 2.05
CA LEU A 8 -3.79 8.38 3.29
C LEU A 8 -5.10 7.59 3.17
N LYS A 9 -6.06 8.09 2.38
CA LYS A 9 -7.35 7.44 2.12
C LYS A 9 -7.28 6.39 1.02
N MET A 10 -6.18 6.30 0.26
CA MET A 10 -6.05 5.28 -0.78
C MET A 10 -6.03 3.88 -0.18
N GLU A 11 -6.73 2.97 -0.84
CA GLU A 11 -6.72 1.56 -0.45
C GLU A 11 -5.36 0.93 -0.80
N ILE A 12 -4.62 0.49 0.22
CA ILE A 12 -3.31 -0.15 0.02
C ILE A 12 -3.46 -1.64 -0.28
N CYS A 13 -4.51 -2.27 0.23
CA CYS A 13 -4.75 -3.69 0.04
C CYS A 13 -6.24 -4.02 0.00
N GLU A 14 -6.70 -4.53 -1.14
CA GLU A 14 -8.08 -5.00 -1.36
C GLU A 14 -8.46 -6.20 -0.46
N CYS A 15 -7.47 -6.97 0.00
CA CYS A 15 -7.72 -8.16 0.81
C CYS A 15 -8.08 -7.82 2.26
N GLY A 16 -7.46 -6.77 2.81
CA GLY A 16 -7.72 -6.29 4.17
C GLY A 16 -8.61 -5.06 4.18
N GLN A 17 -8.99 -4.54 3.00
CA GLN A 17 -9.70 -3.27 2.80
C GLN A 17 -9.15 -2.15 3.68
N LYS A 18 -7.81 -2.08 3.74
CA LYS A 18 -7.10 -1.12 4.57
C LYS A 18 -6.63 0.06 3.73
N SER A 19 -6.68 1.24 4.36
CA SER A 19 -6.14 2.47 3.80
C SER A 19 -4.64 2.58 4.11
N VAL A 20 -3.96 3.49 3.44
CA VAL A 20 -2.58 3.86 3.79
C VAL A 20 -2.47 4.34 5.23
N ALA A 21 -3.44 5.14 5.69
CA ALA A 21 -3.51 5.60 7.08
C ALA A 21 -3.49 4.43 8.07
N ASP A 22 -4.40 3.46 7.92
CA ASP A 22 -4.44 2.26 8.75
C ASP A 22 -3.09 1.53 8.78
N ALA A 23 -2.47 1.36 7.61
CA ALA A 23 -1.21 0.64 7.52
C ALA A 23 -0.07 1.37 8.25
N ILE A 24 -0.02 2.71 8.14
CA ILE A 24 0.94 3.55 8.85
C ILE A 24 0.72 3.44 10.35
N GLU A 25 -0.52 3.58 10.83
CA GLU A 25 -0.83 3.50 12.27
C GLU A 25 -0.44 2.14 12.85
N ILE A 26 -0.79 1.05 12.17
CA ILE A 26 -0.42 -0.31 12.60
C ILE A 26 1.11 -0.49 12.60
N PHE A 27 1.82 0.05 11.61
CA PHE A 27 3.27 -0.02 11.55
C PHE A 27 3.98 0.86 12.57
N GLN A 28 3.37 1.97 13.00
CA GLN A 28 3.87 2.81 14.07
C GLN A 28 3.66 2.17 15.45
N ASP A 29 2.52 1.51 15.64
CA ASP A 29 2.21 0.82 16.91
C ASP A 29 2.96 -0.51 17.05
N THR A 30 3.33 -1.15 15.93
CA THR A 30 3.99 -2.45 15.92
C THR A 30 5.51 -2.35 15.70
N SER A 31 6.29 -2.96 16.58
CA SER A 31 7.73 -3.20 16.37
C SER A 31 8.01 -4.60 15.78
N LEU A 32 6.98 -5.26 15.25
CA LEU A 32 7.11 -6.61 14.69
C LEU A 32 7.78 -6.57 13.30
N PRO A 33 8.53 -7.62 12.93
CA PRO A 33 9.14 -7.70 11.62
C PRO A 33 8.07 -7.67 10.51
N PHE A 34 8.43 -7.12 9.33
CA PHE A 34 7.55 -6.94 8.17
C PHE A 34 6.59 -8.13 7.90
N LYS A 35 7.08 -9.37 8.01
CA LYS A 35 6.25 -10.57 7.80
C LYS A 35 5.04 -10.64 8.74
N LYS A 36 5.22 -10.28 10.02
CA LYS A 36 4.16 -10.27 11.03
C LYS A 36 3.33 -8.98 10.93
N ALA A 37 4.00 -7.83 10.81
CA ALA A 37 3.34 -6.54 10.66
C ALA A 37 2.38 -6.52 9.45
N LYS A 38 2.84 -7.01 8.30
CA LYS A 38 2.00 -7.17 7.11
C LYS A 38 0.74 -7.99 7.39
N LYS A 39 0.89 -9.10 8.12
CA LYS A 39 -0.23 -9.99 8.45
C LYS A 39 -1.26 -9.30 9.36
N LEU A 40 -0.84 -8.37 10.22
CA LEU A 40 -1.73 -7.55 11.02
C LEU A 40 -2.53 -6.56 10.17
N VAL A 41 -1.91 -5.96 9.16
CA VAL A 41 -2.59 -5.00 8.27
C VAL A 41 -3.54 -5.70 7.31
N THR A 42 -3.09 -6.75 6.64
CA THR A 42 -3.82 -7.30 5.47
C THR A 42 -4.61 -8.55 5.78
N GLU A 43 -4.35 -9.20 6.91
CA GLU A 43 -4.89 -10.51 7.30
C GLU A 43 -4.75 -11.59 6.20
N CYS A 44 -3.86 -11.36 5.22
CA CYS A 44 -3.76 -12.16 4.01
C CYS A 44 -2.31 -12.60 3.76
N ASN A 45 -2.17 -13.77 3.12
CA ASN A 45 -0.86 -14.30 2.70
C ASN A 45 -0.51 -13.92 1.24
N LYS A 46 -1.36 -13.15 0.56
CA LYS A 46 -1.16 -12.77 -0.85
C LYS A 46 -0.04 -11.74 -1.01
N SER A 47 0.62 -11.73 -2.16
CA SER A 47 1.68 -10.78 -2.50
C SER A 47 1.18 -9.46 -3.10
N CYS A 48 -0.13 -9.31 -3.31
CA CYS A 48 -0.76 -8.19 -4.02
C CYS A 48 -0.44 -6.81 -3.44
N CYS A 49 -0.26 -6.69 -2.12
CA CYS A 49 0.06 -5.44 -1.43
C CYS A 49 1.46 -5.48 -0.78
N ARG A 50 2.31 -6.45 -1.13
CA ARG A 50 3.65 -6.61 -0.54
C ARG A 50 4.56 -5.40 -0.79
N VAL A 51 4.59 -4.89 -2.03
CA VAL A 51 5.45 -3.78 -2.42
C VAL A 51 5.08 -2.48 -1.69
N PRO A 52 3.82 -1.99 -1.76
CA PRO A 52 3.47 -0.75 -1.07
C PRO A 52 3.61 -0.87 0.44
N LEU A 53 3.24 -2.01 1.05
CA LEU A 53 3.41 -2.20 2.50
C LEU A 53 4.88 -2.25 2.92
N MET A 54 5.75 -2.84 2.10
CA MET A 54 7.18 -2.86 2.40
C MET A 54 7.76 -1.45 2.39
N LYS A 55 7.32 -0.63 1.42
CA LYS A 55 7.73 0.77 1.31
C LYS A 55 7.32 1.58 2.55
N ILE A 56 6.06 1.47 2.98
CA ILE A 56 5.56 2.16 4.19
C ILE A 56 6.25 1.63 5.46
N TYR A 57 6.46 0.32 5.55
CA TYR A 57 7.16 -0.27 6.69
C TYR A 57 8.59 0.28 6.81
N ASP A 58 9.33 0.33 5.69
CA ASP A 58 10.67 0.90 5.64
C ASP A 58 10.66 2.38 6.06
N MET A 59 9.80 3.20 5.46
CA MET A 59 9.59 4.61 5.82
C MET A 59 9.26 4.81 7.30
N THR A 60 8.49 3.90 7.89
CA THR A 60 8.15 3.92 9.32
C THR A 60 9.38 3.67 10.19
N GLN A 61 10.26 2.74 9.81
CA GLN A 61 11.52 2.51 10.52
C GLN A 61 12.48 3.71 10.41
N PHE A 62 12.47 4.40 9.26
CA PHE A 62 13.28 5.61 9.04
C PHE A 62 12.66 6.90 9.63
N GLY A 63 11.38 6.88 10.03
CA GLY A 63 10.67 8.03 10.59
C GLY A 63 10.38 9.14 9.56
N ARG A 64 10.45 8.85 8.26
CA ARG A 64 10.16 9.80 7.17
C ARG A 64 9.21 9.15 6.17
N TYR A 65 8.03 9.72 6.01
CA TYR A 65 7.03 9.26 5.05
C TYR A 65 7.05 10.12 3.80
N ASP A 66 7.34 9.47 2.68
CA ASP A 66 7.28 10.10 1.38
C ASP A 66 5.94 9.78 0.72
N TYR A 67 4.94 10.64 0.97
CA TYR A 67 3.57 10.42 0.51
C TYR A 67 3.45 10.39 -1.02
N ASP A 68 4.33 11.10 -1.72
CA ASP A 68 4.37 11.09 -3.19
C ASP A 68 4.79 9.71 -3.69
N GLU A 69 5.85 9.14 -3.10
CA GLU A 69 6.27 7.78 -3.43
C GLU A 69 5.26 6.71 -2.99
N ILE A 70 4.60 6.88 -1.84
CA ILE A 70 3.52 5.98 -1.40
C ILE A 70 2.37 5.98 -2.41
N GLY A 71 1.92 7.15 -2.85
CA GLY A 71 0.89 7.26 -3.88
C GLY A 71 1.29 6.56 -5.17
N TYR A 72 2.52 6.81 -5.63
CA TYR A 72 3.06 6.21 -6.84
C TYR A 72 3.08 4.67 -6.81
N VAL A 73 3.53 4.06 -5.70
CA VAL A 73 3.58 2.58 -5.61
C VAL A 73 2.18 1.95 -5.52
N ILE A 74 1.20 2.66 -4.96
CA ILE A 74 -0.20 2.20 -4.92
C ILE A 74 -0.82 2.29 -6.30
N GLU A 75 -0.59 3.38 -7.04
CA GLU A 75 -1.05 3.51 -8.42
C GLU A 75 -0.43 2.43 -9.31
N GLN A 76 0.88 2.20 -9.22
CA GLN A 76 1.52 1.10 -9.95
C GLN A 76 0.90 -0.26 -9.63
N ARG A 77 0.52 -0.50 -8.36
CA ARG A 77 -0.19 -1.73 -7.98
C ARG A 77 -1.55 -1.80 -8.66
N LEU A 78 -2.35 -0.74 -8.60
CA LEU A 78 -3.68 -0.69 -9.22
C LEU A 78 -3.60 -0.86 -10.74
N GLU A 79 -2.64 -0.20 -11.39
CA GLU A 79 -2.35 -0.38 -12.81
C GLU A 79 -1.96 -1.82 -13.13
N ARG A 80 -1.09 -2.44 -12.32
CA ARG A 80 -0.70 -3.84 -12.52
C ARG A 80 -1.89 -4.79 -12.37
N ILE A 81 -2.76 -4.55 -11.39
CA ILE A 81 -3.99 -5.34 -11.21
C ILE A 81 -4.94 -5.13 -12.39
N LYS A 82 -5.12 -3.90 -12.87
CA LYS A 82 -5.91 -3.57 -14.05
C LYS A 82 -5.38 -4.32 -15.29
N ARG A 83 -4.06 -4.31 -15.51
CA ARG A 83 -3.40 -5.03 -16.62
C ARG A 83 -3.48 -6.56 -16.51
N LEU A 84 -3.56 -7.11 -15.30
CA LEU A 84 -3.67 -8.55 -15.06
C LEU A 84 -5.12 -9.06 -15.02
N GLY A 85 -6.09 -8.16 -14.77
CA GLY A 85 -7.51 -8.47 -14.59
C GLY A 85 -8.40 -8.22 -15.81
N GLY A 86 -7.91 -7.57 -16.87
CA GLY A 86 -8.66 -7.34 -18.11
C GLY A 86 -7.75 -7.15 -19.31
N GLY A 87 -7.96 -7.97 -20.35
CA GLY A 87 -7.82 -7.47 -21.72
C GLY A 87 -9.02 -6.54 -22.04
N GLU A 88 -8.84 -5.66 -23.04
CA GLU A 88 -9.84 -4.75 -23.66
C GLU A 88 -10.24 -3.53 -22.78
N ASP A 89 -10.19 -2.25 -23.15
CA ASP A 89 -9.79 -1.40 -24.31
C ASP A 89 -9.51 0.00 -23.65
N ASP A 90 -8.68 0.92 -24.17
CA ASP A 90 -8.99 1.81 -25.29
C ASP A 90 -7.74 2.70 -25.53
N ASP A 91 -7.15 2.62 -26.71
CA ASP A 91 -6.39 3.71 -27.34
C ASP A 91 -6.43 3.48 -28.86
N VAL A 92 -7.59 3.79 -29.48
CA VAL A 92 -7.75 4.57 -30.74
C VAL A 92 -9.19 4.58 -31.26
#